data_AF-A0A0E9XRD9-F1
#
_entry.id   AF-A0A0E9XRD9-F1
#
_cell.length_a   1.000
_cell.length_b   1.000
_cell.length_c   1.000
_cell.angle_alpha   90.00
_cell.angle_beta   90.00
_cell.angle_gamma   90.00
#
_symmetry.space_group_name_H-M   'P 1'
#
loop_
_entity.id
_entity.type
_entity.pdbx_description
1 polymer ?
#
loop_
_entity_poly.entity_id
_entity_poly.type
_entity_poly.pdbx_seq_one_letter_code
_entity_poly.pdbx_strand_id
1 'polypeptide(L)'
;MEMKEKYLDWSYRTGGYKKARKTFTSLHESRPFSKAFFTRMIEIEKEQELPKISNLRDYYERALREFGSTDNELWLSYIREELSPRGNPENCGKIHWRAMKSLEGQCVENFVSQYTLLQTGHI
;
A
#
# COMPACT_ATOMS: atom_id res chain seq x y z
N MET A 1 -6.57 1.03 -17.23
CA MET A 1 -5.46 1.90 -16.79
C MET A 1 -5.90 3.35 -16.91
N GLU A 2 -6.11 3.98 -15.77
CA GLU A 2 -6.46 5.39 -15.64
C GLU A 2 -5.29 6.29 -16.07
N MET A 3 -5.58 7.51 -16.53
CA MET A 3 -4.57 8.43 -17.06
C MET A 3 -3.44 8.72 -16.06
N LYS A 4 -3.77 8.78 -14.76
CA LYS A 4 -2.81 9.05 -13.68
C LYS A 4 -1.77 7.95 -13.53
N GLU A 5 -2.18 6.69 -13.68
CA GLU A 5 -1.28 5.53 -13.61
C GLU A 5 -0.28 5.55 -14.77
N LYS A 6 -0.78 5.77 -15.99
CA LYS A 6 0.06 5.87 -17.19
C LYS A 6 1.05 7.03 -17.09
N TYR A 7 0.61 8.15 -16.52
CA TYR A 7 1.47 9.30 -16.34
C TYR A 7 2.53 9.07 -15.26
N LEU A 8 2.19 8.40 -14.15
CA LEU A 8 3.16 8.00 -13.13
C LEU A 8 4.23 7.06 -13.71
N ASP A 9 3.78 6.06 -14.47
CA ASP A 9 4.67 5.08 -15.11
C ASP A 9 5.57 5.73 -16.16
N TRP A 10 5.02 6.62 -17.00
CA TRP A 10 5.81 7.42 -17.93
C TRP A 10 6.84 8.32 -17.21
N SER A 11 6.44 8.96 -16.12
CA SER A 11 7.34 9.78 -15.29
C SER A 11 8.47 8.94 -14.70
N TYR A 12 8.18 7.72 -14.25
CA TYR A 12 9.19 6.78 -13.77
C TYR A 12 10.15 6.34 -14.88
N ARG A 13 9.64 5.92 -16.04
CA ARG A 13 10.47 5.51 -17.18
C ARG A 13 11.38 6.63 -17.72
N THR A 14 10.90 7.87 -17.70
CA THR A 14 11.62 9.00 -18.31
C THR A 14 12.53 9.76 -17.34
N GLY A 15 12.24 9.76 -16.04
CA GLY A 15 13.00 10.54 -15.06
C GLY A 15 13.26 9.82 -13.74
N GLY A 16 13.08 8.50 -13.73
CA GLY A 16 13.32 7.65 -12.58
C GLY A 16 12.43 7.97 -11.38
N TYR A 17 12.86 7.44 -10.23
CA TYR A 17 12.14 7.54 -8.97
C TYR A 17 11.83 8.98 -8.55
N LYS A 18 12.78 9.92 -8.70
CA LYS A 18 12.59 11.32 -8.27
C LYS A 18 11.43 11.98 -9.01
N LYS A 19 11.30 11.72 -10.32
CA LYS A 19 10.21 12.28 -11.14
C LYS A 19 8.87 11.57 -10.87
N ALA A 20 8.90 10.26 -10.64
CA ALA A 20 7.72 9.50 -10.22
C ALA A 20 7.17 10.05 -8.90
N ARG A 21 8.02 10.24 -7.88
CA ARG A 21 7.61 10.78 -6.59
C ARG A 21 7.04 12.19 -6.69
N LYS A 22 7.66 13.08 -7.48
CA LYS A 22 7.12 14.44 -7.72
C LYS A 22 5.73 14.39 -8.37
N THR A 23 5.57 13.49 -9.34
CA THR A 23 4.29 13.26 -10.02
C THR A 23 3.24 12.74 -9.04
N PHE A 24 3.60 11.78 -8.20
CA PHE A 24 2.74 11.25 -7.15
C PHE A 24 2.30 12.34 -6.17
N THR A 25 3.24 13.11 -5.61
CA THR A 25 2.92 14.23 -4.71
C THR A 25 1.99 15.25 -5.35
N SER A 26 2.12 15.51 -6.66
CA SER A 26 1.23 16.46 -7.35
C SER A 26 -0.18 15.91 -7.62
N LEU A 27 -0.35 14.59 -7.75
CA LEU A 27 -1.59 13.98 -8.24
C LEU A 27 -2.35 13.16 -7.19
N HIS A 28 -1.72 12.80 -6.07
CA HIS A 28 -2.32 11.91 -5.08
C HIS A 28 -3.58 12.47 -4.40
N GLU A 29 -3.79 13.79 -4.37
CA GLU A 29 -5.01 14.43 -3.84
C GLU A 29 -6.05 14.72 -4.93
N SER A 30 -5.69 14.55 -6.20
CA SER A 30 -6.61 14.79 -7.31
C SER A 30 -7.62 13.66 -7.39
N ARG A 31 -8.92 13.99 -7.42
CA ARG A 31 -9.99 13.00 -7.64
C ARG A 31 -10.20 12.74 -9.15
N PRO A 32 -10.80 11.60 -9.55
CA PRO A 32 -11.07 10.41 -8.74
C PRO A 32 -9.78 9.75 -8.25
N PHE A 33 -9.83 9.11 -7.08
CA PHE A 33 -8.73 8.32 -6.54
C PHE A 33 -8.69 6.96 -7.21
N SER A 34 -7.48 6.44 -7.39
CA SER A 34 -7.24 5.20 -8.09
C SER A 34 -6.37 4.29 -7.23
N LYS A 35 -6.86 3.11 -6.88
CA LYS A 35 -6.09 2.12 -6.11
C LYS A 35 -4.79 1.80 -6.84
N ALA A 36 -4.86 1.50 -8.13
CA ALA A 36 -3.68 1.10 -8.89
C ALA A 36 -2.67 2.24 -9.09
N PHE A 37 -3.08 3.52 -8.98
CA PHE A 37 -2.12 4.63 -8.85
C PHE A 37 -1.28 4.55 -7.57
N PHE A 38 -1.91 4.28 -6.42
CA PHE A 38 -1.19 4.11 -5.15
C PHE A 38 -0.36 2.83 -5.14
N THR A 39 -0.91 1.71 -5.60
CA THR A 39 -0.19 0.43 -5.71
C THR A 39 1.04 0.58 -6.61
N ARG A 40 0.92 1.30 -7.74
CA ARG A 40 2.07 1.53 -8.63
C ARG A 40 3.18 2.34 -7.96
N MET A 41 2.84 3.34 -7.14
CA MET A 41 3.86 4.08 -6.38
C MET A 41 4.55 3.22 -5.33
N ILE A 42 3.79 2.33 -4.67
CA ILE A 42 4.33 1.36 -3.71
C ILE A 42 5.31 0.40 -4.40
N GLU A 43 4.97 -0.11 -5.58
CA GLU A 43 5.88 -0.95 -6.39
C GLU A 43 7.16 -0.19 -6.75
N ILE A 44 7.05 1.05 -7.26
CA ILE A 44 8.20 1.88 -7.61
C ILE A 44 9.13 2.11 -6.40
N GLU A 45 8.56 2.31 -5.21
CA GLU A 45 9.34 2.46 -3.97
C GLU A 45 10.04 1.14 -3.60
N LYS A 46 9.37 -0.01 -3.77
CA LYS A 46 9.94 -1.34 -3.52
C LYS A 46 11.08 -1.71 -4.48
N GLU A 47 11.02 -1.23 -5.73
CA GLU A 47 12.06 -1.42 -6.73
C GLU A 47 13.36 -0.64 -6.44
N GLN A 48 13.34 0.30 -5.50
CA GLN A 48 14.55 1.05 -5.15
C GLN A 48 15.58 0.14 -4.47
N GLU A 49 16.88 0.42 -4.66
CA GLU A 49 17.96 -0.33 -3.97
C GLU A 49 17.83 -0.20 -2.43
N LEU A 50 17.40 0.98 -1.97
CA LEU A 50 17.14 1.30 -0.58
C LEU A 50 15.71 1.87 -0.42
N PRO A 51 14.67 1.04 -0.45
CA PRO A 51 13.28 1.43 -0.19
C PRO A 51 13.18 2.02 1.21
N LYS A 52 12.55 3.19 1.34
CA LYS A 52 12.34 3.80 2.64
C LYS A 52 11.00 3.34 3.19
N ILE A 53 11.02 2.60 4.30
CA ILE A 53 9.79 2.12 4.95
C ILE A 53 8.85 3.28 5.33
N SER A 54 9.39 4.46 5.64
CA SER A 54 8.58 5.66 5.92
C SER A 54 7.76 6.13 4.71
N ASN A 55 8.32 6.04 3.49
CA ASN A 55 7.59 6.37 2.27
C ASN A 55 6.51 5.32 1.99
N LEU A 56 6.85 4.02 2.12
CA LEU A 56 5.88 2.94 1.96
C LEU A 56 4.68 3.12 2.91
N ARG A 57 4.95 3.38 4.20
CA ARG A 57 3.91 3.69 5.19
C ARG A 57 3.01 4.84 4.74
N ASP A 58 3.57 5.97 4.32
CA ASP A 58 2.79 7.12 3.80
C ASP A 58 1.88 6.72 2.62
N TYR A 59 2.40 5.92 1.68
CA TYR A 59 1.62 5.46 0.52
C TYR A 59 0.50 4.50 0.91
N TYR A 60 0.75 3.55 1.81
CA TYR A 60 -0.28 2.67 2.35
C TYR A 60 -1.34 3.45 3.13
N GLU A 61 -0.95 4.35 4.03
CA GLU A 61 -1.90 5.17 4.81
C GLU A 61 -2.83 6.00 3.91
N ARG A 62 -2.30 6.57 2.82
CA ARG A 62 -3.10 7.32 1.84
C ARG A 62 -4.09 6.42 1.10
N ALA A 63 -3.64 5.23 0.68
CA ALA A 63 -4.52 4.28 0.02
C ALA A 63 -5.61 3.76 0.98
N LEU A 64 -5.25 3.47 2.23
CA LEU A 64 -6.16 3.00 3.26
C LEU A 64 -7.22 4.03 3.67
N ARG A 65 -6.90 5.32 3.56
CA ARG A 65 -7.88 6.39 3.80
C ARG A 65 -9.09 6.29 2.86
N GLU A 66 -8.88 5.90 1.61
CA GLU A 66 -9.95 5.85 0.61
C GLU A 66 -10.47 4.43 0.34
N PHE A 67 -9.62 3.40 0.46
CA PHE A 67 -9.96 2.00 0.12
C PHE A 67 -9.97 1.06 1.33
N GLY A 68 -9.58 1.52 2.52
CA GLY A 68 -9.38 0.67 3.69
C GLY A 68 -10.65 0.02 4.26
N SER A 69 -11.84 0.43 3.83
CA SER A 69 -13.10 -0.22 4.24
C SER A 69 -13.49 -1.42 3.37
N THR A 70 -12.99 -1.47 2.14
CA THR A 70 -13.40 -2.46 1.11
C THR A 70 -12.23 -3.31 0.60
N ASP A 71 -11.00 -3.01 1.01
CA ASP A 71 -9.81 -3.67 0.50
C ASP A 71 -9.00 -4.34 1.62
N ASN A 72 -9.28 -5.62 1.86
CA ASN A 72 -8.53 -6.42 2.83
C ASN A 72 -7.09 -6.72 2.36
N GLU A 73 -6.86 -6.83 1.05
CA GLU A 73 -5.53 -7.12 0.50
C GLU A 73 -4.55 -5.97 0.76
N LEU A 74 -5.04 -4.73 0.74
CA LEU A 74 -4.24 -3.56 1.04
C LEU A 74 -3.71 -3.58 2.49
N TRP A 75 -4.55 -3.96 3.46
CA TRP A 75 -4.14 -4.16 4.85
C TRP A 75 -3.12 -5.28 5.00
N LEU A 76 -3.36 -6.44 4.37
CA LEU A 76 -2.44 -7.58 4.44
C LEU A 76 -1.09 -7.26 3.81
N SER A 77 -1.11 -6.58 2.66
CA SER A 77 0.11 -6.11 2.01
C SER A 77 0.91 -5.18 2.91
N TYR A 78 0.24 -4.27 3.62
CA TYR A 78 0.91 -3.37 4.56
C TYR A 78 1.53 -4.12 5.75
N ILE A 79 0.81 -5.09 6.32
CA ILE A 79 1.34 -5.95 7.40
C ILE A 79 2.58 -6.72 6.92
N ARG A 80 2.56 -7.27 5.69
CA ARG A 80 3.72 -7.97 5.11
C ARG A 80 4.94 -7.04 5.00
N GLU A 81 4.75 -5.77 4.66
CA GLU A 81 5.85 -4.80 4.63
C GLU A 81 6.43 -4.54 6.03
N GLU A 82 5.59 -4.45 7.06
CA GLU A 82 6.05 -4.29 8.45
C GLU A 82 6.74 -5.55 9.00
N LEU A 83 6.39 -6.74 8.50
CA LEU A 83 7.06 -8.00 8.83
C LEU A 83 8.37 -8.21 8.05
N SER A 84 8.63 -7.41 7.01
CA SER A 84 9.87 -7.50 6.24
C SER A 84 11.08 -7.10 7.11
N PRO A 85 12.33 -7.49 6.76
CA PRO A 85 13.53 -7.10 7.50
C PRO A 85 13.74 -5.58 7.65
N ARG A 86 13.04 -4.78 6.84
CA ARG A 86 13.10 -3.30 6.83
C ARG A 86 11.94 -2.66 7.60
N GLY A 87 10.94 -3.46 8.00
CA GLY A 87 9.74 -3.04 8.71
C GLY A 87 9.90 -2.98 10.22
N ASN A 88 8.81 -2.71 10.94
CA ASN A 88 8.73 -2.92 12.38
C ASN A 88 7.56 -3.88 12.71
N PRO A 89 7.86 -5.14 13.10
CA PRO A 89 6.85 -6.13 13.49
C PRO A 89 5.89 -5.65 14.59
N GLU A 90 6.32 -4.75 15.49
CA GLU A 90 5.48 -4.18 16.55
C GLU A 90 4.28 -3.37 16.00
N ASN A 91 4.40 -2.84 14.79
CA ASN A 91 3.30 -2.13 14.13
C ASN A 91 2.23 -3.07 13.60
N CYS A 92 2.54 -4.36 13.37
CA CYS A 92 1.60 -5.31 12.79
C CYS A 92 0.33 -5.46 13.62
N GLY A 93 0.47 -5.51 14.95
CA GLY A 93 -0.69 -5.56 15.86
C GLY A 93 -1.58 -4.32 15.76
N LYS A 94 -0.98 -3.13 15.61
CA LYS A 94 -1.72 -1.87 15.43
C LYS A 94 -2.45 -1.84 14.09
N ILE A 95 -1.79 -2.30 13.01
CA ILE A 95 -2.38 -2.34 11.67
C ILE A 95 -3.52 -3.36 11.62
N HIS A 96 -3.34 -4.55 12.21
CA HIS A 96 -4.38 -5.56 12.32
C HIS A 96 -5.62 -5.03 13.06
N TRP A 97 -5.42 -4.39 14.22
CA TRP A 97 -6.54 -3.80 14.97
C TRP A 97 -7.28 -2.74 14.15
N ARG A 98 -6.56 -1.89 13.40
CA ARG A 98 -7.18 -0.89 12.51
C ARG A 98 -7.96 -1.55 11.37
N ALA A 99 -7.40 -2.57 10.72
CA ALA A 99 -8.08 -3.32 9.67
C ALA A 99 -9.42 -3.88 10.17
N MET A 100 -9.44 -4.49 11.36
CA MET A 100 -10.65 -5.02 11.99
C MET A 100 -11.71 -3.95 12.32
N LYS A 101 -11.30 -2.68 12.46
CA LYS A 101 -12.20 -1.55 12.73
C LYS A 101 -12.67 -0.84 11.48
N SER A 102 -11.89 -0.88 10.41
CA SER A 102 -12.18 -0.18 9.16
C SER A 102 -12.88 -1.05 8.13
N LEU A 103 -12.52 -2.33 8.04
CA LEU A 103 -13.11 -3.26 7.07
C LEU A 103 -14.57 -3.56 7.40
N GLU A 104 -15.38 -3.74 6.37
CA GLU A 104 -16.81 -4.01 6.50
C GLU A 104 -17.20 -5.31 5.77
N GLY A 105 -18.24 -5.99 6.26
CA GLY A 105 -18.81 -7.17 5.63
C GLY A 105 -17.80 -8.30 5.38
N GLN A 106 -17.88 -8.90 4.17
CA GLN A 106 -17.06 -10.05 3.77
C GLN A 106 -15.55 -9.77 3.80
N CYS A 107 -15.13 -8.51 3.68
CA CYS A 107 -13.72 -8.14 3.71
C CYS A 107 -13.07 -8.40 5.08
N VAL A 108 -13.84 -8.33 6.17
CA VAL A 108 -13.37 -8.66 7.52
C VAL A 108 -13.04 -10.15 7.62
N GLU A 109 -13.96 -11.01 7.17
CA GLU A 109 -13.78 -12.46 7.22
C GLU A 109 -12.59 -12.89 6.35
N ASN A 110 -12.50 -12.35 5.13
CA ASN A 110 -11.37 -12.60 4.24
C ASN A 110 -10.03 -12.14 4.83
N PHE A 111 -10.02 -10.97 5.50
CA PHE A 111 -8.85 -10.47 6.19
C PHE A 111 -8.41 -11.40 7.30
N VAL A 112 -9.31 -11.84 8.17
CA VAL A 112 -9.01 -12.73 9.30
C VAL A 112 -8.45 -14.06 8.79
N SER A 113 -9.11 -14.71 7.83
CA SER A 113 -8.64 -15.98 7.28
C SER A 113 -7.23 -15.87 6.68
N GLN A 114 -6.97 -14.83 5.88
CA GLN A 114 -5.65 -14.64 5.27
C GLN A 114 -4.58 -14.21 6.28
N TYR A 115 -4.94 -13.41 7.29
CA TYR A 115 -4.02 -13.02 8.36
C TYR A 115 -3.61 -14.22 9.22
N THR A 116 -4.55 -15.12 9.55
CA THR A 116 -4.23 -16.36 10.25
C THR A 116 -3.24 -17.21 9.46
N LEU A 117 -3.43 -17.37 8.15
CA LEU A 117 -2.49 -18.10 7.29
C LEU A 117 -1.09 -17.45 7.25
N LEU A 118 -1.05 -16.11 7.23
CA LEU A 118 0.20 -15.36 7.30
C LEU A 118 0.94 -15.59 8.62
N GLN A 119 0.23 -15.70 9.74
CA GLN A 119 0.82 -15.95 11.07
C GLN A 119 1.33 -17.38 11.24
N THR A 120 0.65 -18.37 10.65
CA THR A 120 1.03 -19.79 10.77
C THR A 120 2.15 -20.21 9.81
N GLY A 121 2.65 -19.30 8.97
CA GLY A 121 3.79 -19.56 8.07
C GLY A 121 3.46 -20.46 6.88
N HIS A 122 2.17 -20.65 6.55
CA HIS A 122 1.74 -21.42 5.38
C HIS A 122 1.69 -20.54 4.11
N ILE A 123 2.83 -19.91 3.76
CA ILE A 123 3.00 -19.17 2.49
C ILE A 123 4.27 -19.64 1.81
#